data_AF-A0A3D2IF86-F1
#
_entry.id   AF-A0A3D2IF86-F1
#
_cell.length_a   1.000
_cell.length_b   1.000
_cell.length_c   1.000
_cell.angle_alpha   90.00
_cell.angle_beta   90.00
_cell.angle_gamma   90.00
#
_symmetry.space_group_name_H-M   'P 1'
#
loop_
_entity.id
_entity.type
_entity.pdbx_description
1 polymer ?
#
loop_
_entity_poly.entity_id
_entity_poly.type
_entity_poly.pdbx_seq_one_letter_code
_entity_poly.pdbx_strand_id
1 'polypeptide(L)'
;TRAKDKAMEILEEAKNSVDIKEGYHKIQKALSQFIADKLNLPIAGVSGQSLITEIQKKSVDNSVVMEAKRIFDKCETIAYAPNISQEGLEDDVDKTKQLIKDLGKVL
;
A
#
# COMPACT_ATOMS: atom_id res chain seq x y z
N THR A 1 -9.46 12.49 -4.75
CA THR A 1 -10.62 11.57 -4.81
C THR A 1 -10.80 11.02 -3.43
N ARG A 2 -12.03 10.75 -2.99
CA ARG A 2 -12.30 10.27 -1.62
C ARG A 2 -11.43 9.07 -1.21
N ALA A 3 -11.19 8.13 -2.12
CA ALA A 3 -10.31 6.99 -1.88
C ALA A 3 -8.84 7.40 -1.61
N LYS A 4 -8.31 8.37 -2.38
CA LYS A 4 -6.96 8.90 -2.18
C LYS A 4 -6.85 9.59 -0.82
N ASP A 5 -7.81 10.46 -0.51
CA ASP A 5 -7.75 11.29 0.70
C ASP A 5 -7.80 10.42 1.96
N LYS A 6 -8.68 9.40 1.97
CA LYS A 6 -8.74 8.39 3.03
C LYS A 6 -7.45 7.58 3.15
N ALA A 7 -6.83 7.20 2.04
CA ALA A 7 -5.58 6.46 2.08
C ALA A 7 -4.42 7.32 2.61
N MET A 8 -4.39 8.62 2.30
CA MET A 8 -3.41 9.55 2.85
C MET A 8 -3.55 9.71 4.36
N GLU A 9 -4.79 9.81 4.87
CA GLU A 9 -5.06 9.85 6.31
C GLU A 9 -4.52 8.61 7.03
N ILE A 10 -4.80 7.41 6.52
CA ILE A 10 -4.29 6.15 7.08
C ILE A 10 -2.75 6.10 7.03
N LEU A 11 -2.14 6.66 5.98
CA LEU A 11 -0.67 6.70 5.85
C LEU A 11 -0.03 7.70 6.83
N GLU A 12 -0.70 8.79 7.18
CA GLU A 12 -0.23 9.67 8.26
C GLU A 12 -0.34 8.97 9.62
N GLU A 13 -1.41 8.19 9.87
CA GLU A 13 -1.50 7.36 11.08
C GLU A 13 -0.41 6.27 11.11
N ALA A 14 -0.10 5.67 9.96
CA ALA A 14 0.98 4.70 9.82
C ALA A 14 2.32 5.32 10.20
N LYS A 15 2.61 6.52 9.68
CA LYS A 15 3.84 7.27 9.95
C LYS A 15 4.06 7.49 11.44
N ASN A 16 2.99 7.83 12.16
CA ASN A 16 3.04 8.17 13.59
C ASN A 16 2.85 6.95 14.52
N SER A 17 2.86 5.73 13.98
CA SER A 17 2.66 4.52 14.79
C SER A 17 3.89 4.21 15.63
N VAL A 18 3.72 4.08 16.94
CA VAL A 18 4.80 3.71 17.88
C VAL A 18 5.23 2.26 17.67
N ASP A 19 4.27 1.36 17.42
CA ASP A 19 4.56 0.01 16.96
C ASP A 19 4.77 0.02 15.44
N ILE A 20 6.02 -0.22 15.03
CA ILE A 20 6.40 -0.26 13.62
C ILE A 20 5.58 -1.31 12.85
N LYS A 21 5.28 -2.47 13.45
CA LYS A 21 4.50 -3.54 12.79
C LYS A 21 3.07 -3.07 12.53
N GLU A 22 2.48 -2.37 13.50
CA GLU A 22 1.18 -1.73 13.32
C GLU A 22 1.21 -0.69 12.19
N GLY A 23 2.29 0.09 12.08
CA GLY A 23 2.53 0.99 10.96
C GLY A 23 2.48 0.29 9.60
N TYR A 24 3.16 -0.85 9.44
CA TYR A 24 3.11 -1.63 8.20
C TYR A 24 1.73 -2.25 7.93
N HIS A 25 0.97 -2.63 8.95
CA HIS A 25 -0.42 -3.05 8.77
C HIS A 25 -1.30 -1.91 8.26
N LYS A 26 -1.06 -0.66 8.71
CA LYS A 26 -1.75 0.52 8.20
C LYS A 26 -1.36 0.85 6.76
N ILE A 27 -0.07 0.71 6.39
CA ILE A 27 0.38 0.81 4.98
C ILE A 27 -0.39 -0.17 4.10
N GLN A 28 -0.42 -1.45 4.49
CA GLN A 28 -1.12 -2.49 3.75
C GLN A 28 -2.61 -2.19 3.60
N LYS A 29 -3.25 -1.73 4.69
CA LYS A 29 -4.66 -1.32 4.69
C LYS A 29 -4.93 -0.16 3.75
N ALA A 30 -4.11 0.89 3.80
CA ALA A 30 -4.26 2.08 2.95
C ALA A 30 -4.17 1.70 1.47
N LEU A 31 -3.13 0.96 1.10
CA LEU A 31 -2.91 0.55 -0.28
C LEU A 31 -4.01 -0.41 -0.78
N SER A 32 -4.38 -1.40 0.04
CA SER A 32 -5.42 -2.37 -0.32
C SER A 32 -6.77 -1.69 -0.54
N GLN A 33 -7.17 -0.82 0.40
CA GLN A 33 -8.43 -0.10 0.30
C GLN A 33 -8.46 0.82 -0.91
N PHE A 34 -7.37 1.54 -1.16
CA PHE A 34 -7.30 2.43 -2.31
C PHE A 34 -7.49 1.68 -3.64
N ILE A 35 -6.77 0.58 -3.84
CA ILE A 35 -6.85 -0.21 -5.07
C ILE A 35 -8.24 -0.84 -5.20
N ALA A 36 -8.77 -1.43 -4.14
CA ALA A 36 -10.09 -2.04 -4.15
C ALA A 36 -11.18 -1.01 -4.48
N ASP A 37 -11.14 0.17 -3.86
CA ASP A 37 -12.09 1.26 -4.14
C ASP A 37 -12.02 1.70 -5.62
N LYS A 38 -10.80 1.83 -6.16
CA LYS A 38 -10.58 2.24 -7.57
C LYS A 38 -11.04 1.19 -8.57
N LEU A 39 -10.92 -0.08 -8.22
CA LEU A 39 -11.31 -1.20 -9.07
C LEU A 39 -12.72 -1.73 -8.79
N ASN A 40 -13.44 -1.09 -7.85
CA ASN A 40 -14.76 -1.51 -7.39
C ASN A 40 -14.80 -2.99 -6.92
N LEU A 41 -13.77 -3.40 -6.17
CA LEU A 41 -13.62 -4.74 -5.63
C LEU A 41 -14.10 -4.80 -4.17
N PRO A 42 -14.70 -5.91 -3.73
CA PRO A 42 -14.99 -6.12 -2.32
C PRO A 42 -13.66 -6.28 -1.55
N ILE A 43 -13.42 -5.50 -0.50
CA ILE A 43 -12.15 -5.54 0.26
C ILE A 43 -11.95 -6.86 1.02
N ALA A 44 -13.05 -7.51 1.41
CA ALA A 44 -13.02 -8.70 2.26
C ALA A 44 -12.40 -9.89 1.50
N GLY A 45 -11.32 -10.44 2.06
CA GLY A 45 -10.67 -11.63 1.51
C GLY A 45 -9.76 -11.39 0.31
N VAL A 46 -9.51 -10.14 -0.09
CA VAL A 46 -8.60 -9.83 -1.19
C VAL A 46 -7.16 -9.70 -0.67
N SER A 47 -6.27 -10.55 -1.18
CA SER A 47 -4.84 -10.51 -0.88
C SER A 47 -4.11 -9.44 -1.70
N GLY A 48 -2.91 -9.04 -1.24
CA GLY A 48 -2.04 -8.14 -2.01
C GLY A 48 -1.74 -8.69 -3.41
N GLN A 49 -1.50 -10.01 -3.52
CA GLN A 49 -1.27 -10.68 -4.80
C GLN A 49 -2.46 -10.59 -5.76
N SER A 50 -3.69 -10.71 -5.26
CA SER A 50 -4.89 -10.53 -6.07
C SER A 50 -5.01 -9.09 -6.58
N LEU A 51 -4.74 -8.10 -5.73
CA LEU A 51 -4.75 -6.69 -6.15
C LEU A 51 -3.69 -6.39 -7.22
N ILE A 52 -2.47 -6.94 -7.08
CA ILE A 52 -1.41 -6.81 -8.09
C ILE A 52 -1.87 -7.37 -9.43
N THR A 53 -2.53 -8.53 -9.42
CA THR A 53 -3.08 -9.17 -10.62
C THR A 53 -4.14 -8.28 -11.29
N GLU A 54 -5.02 -7.65 -10.50
CA GLU A 54 -6.03 -6.74 -11.05
C GLU A 54 -5.44 -5.44 -11.61
N ILE A 55 -4.40 -4.88 -10.98
CA ILE A 55 -3.65 -3.71 -11.52
C ILE A 55 -3.01 -4.05 -12.87
N GLN A 56 -2.39 -5.22 -12.99
CA GLN A 56 -1.73 -5.66 -14.23
C GLN A 56 -2.70 -5.72 -15.43
N LYS A 57 -3.97 -6.06 -15.19
CA LYS A 57 -5.01 -6.09 -16.24
C LYS A 57 -5.36 -4.71 -16.80
N LYS A 58 -4.98 -3.61 -16.13
CA LYS A 58 -5.31 -2.24 -16.52
C LYS A 58 -4.27 -1.58 -17.44
N SER A 59 -3.34 -2.36 -18.00
CA SER A 59 -2.24 -1.83 -18.85
C SER A 59 -1.39 -0.77 -18.14
N VAL A 60 -1.25 -0.91 -16.83
CA VAL A 60 -0.47 -0.01 -15.97
C VAL A 60 1.03 -0.24 -16.21
N ASP A 61 1.83 0.82 -16.10
CA ASP A 61 3.29 0.75 -16.19
C ASP A 61 3.85 -0.31 -15.23
N ASN A 62 4.75 -1.16 -15.73
CA ASN A 62 5.36 -2.23 -14.96
C ASN A 62 6.10 -1.73 -13.72
N SER A 63 6.65 -0.50 -13.74
CA SER A 63 7.28 0.12 -12.56
C SER A 63 6.31 0.31 -11.39
N VAL A 64 5.08 0.74 -11.68
CA VAL A 64 4.02 0.93 -10.68
C VAL A 64 3.56 -0.41 -10.10
N VAL A 65 3.44 -1.44 -10.96
CA VAL A 65 3.14 -2.81 -10.54
C VAL A 65 4.23 -3.38 -9.64
N MET A 66 5.50 -3.20 -10.01
CA MET A 66 6.64 -3.69 -9.23
C MET A 66 6.73 -3.00 -7.87
N GLU A 67 6.47 -1.69 -7.78
CA GLU A 67 6.49 -0.99 -6.49
C GLU A 67 5.33 -1.43 -5.60
N ALA A 68 4.12 -1.64 -6.15
CA ALA A 68 3.02 -2.21 -5.39
C ALA A 68 3.37 -3.60 -4.84
N LYS A 69 4.00 -4.45 -5.66
CA LYS A 69 4.50 -5.75 -5.22
C LYS A 69 5.53 -5.62 -4.10
N ARG A 70 6.52 -4.73 -4.24
CA ARG A 70 7.55 -4.49 -3.22
C ARG A 70 6.95 -4.11 -1.87
N ILE A 71 5.96 -3.20 -1.87
CA ILE A 71 5.29 -2.75 -0.64
C ILE A 71 4.48 -3.89 -0.01
N PHE A 72 3.67 -4.62 -0.79
CA PHE A 72 2.91 -5.75 -0.26
C PHE A 72 3.80 -6.86 0.31
N ASP A 73 4.84 -7.27 -0.44
CA ASP A 73 5.80 -8.29 0.00
C ASP A 73 6.48 -7.88 1.32
N LYS A 74 6.80 -6.58 1.47
CA LYS A 74 7.39 -6.06 2.71
C LYS A 74 6.42 -6.07 3.88
N CYS A 75 5.17 -5.64 3.67
CA CYS A 75 4.13 -5.69 4.70
C CYS A 75 3.86 -7.13 5.18
N GLU A 76 3.85 -8.11 4.28
CA GLU A 76 3.62 -9.52 4.62
C GLU A 76 4.78 -10.14 5.43
N THR A 77 6.00 -9.70 5.17
CA THR A 77 7.21 -10.28 5.79
C THR A 77 7.68 -9.53 7.03
N ILE A 78 7.08 -8.38 7.37
CA ILE A 78 7.56 -7.49 8.43
C ILE A 78 7.64 -8.17 9.81
N ALA A 79 6.78 -9.14 10.08
CA ALA A 79 6.77 -9.89 11.34
C ALA A 79 8.10 -10.63 11.59
N TYR A 80 8.83 -10.97 10.54
CA TYR A 80 10.07 -11.74 10.55
C TYR A 80 11.31 -10.89 10.22
N ALA A 81 11.14 -9.60 9.93
CA ALA A 81 12.25 -8.74 9.53
C ALA A 81 13.15 -8.41 10.73
N PRO A 82 14.48 -8.69 10.67
CA PRO A 82 15.37 -8.54 11.83
C PRO A 82 15.70 -7.08 12.18
N ASN A 83 15.59 -6.16 11.22
CA ASN A 83 16.03 -4.77 11.35
C ASN A 83 14.92 -3.80 10.94
N ILE A 84 13.79 -3.80 11.67
CA ILE A 84 12.74 -2.80 11.47
C ILE A 84 13.09 -1.52 12.23
N SER A 85 12.91 -0.37 11.59
CA SER A 85 13.19 0.94 12.17
C SER A 85 12.06 1.93 11.85
N GLN A 86 11.97 2.98 12.65
CA GLN A 86 11.03 4.07 12.42
C GLN A 86 11.32 4.79 11.11
N GLU A 87 12.59 5.12 10.84
CA GLU A 87 13.03 5.71 9.56
C GLU A 87 12.61 4.84 8.36
N GLY A 88 12.79 3.52 8.45
CA GLY A 88 12.39 2.60 7.39
C GLY A 88 10.87 2.55 7.17
N LEU A 89 10.08 2.71 8.23
CA LEU A 89 8.62 2.85 8.14
C LEU A 89 8.24 4.16 7.45
N GLU A 90 8.84 5.28 7.82
CA GLU A 90 8.58 6.59 7.21
C GLU A 90 8.89 6.59 5.71
N ASP A 91 10.02 6.00 5.33
CA ASP A 91 10.42 5.83 3.94
C ASP A 91 9.38 5.06 3.12
N ASP A 92 8.86 3.95 3.65
CA ASP A 92 7.84 3.17 2.94
C ASP A 92 6.47 3.81 2.97
N VAL A 93 6.13 4.60 4.00
CA VAL A 93 4.96 5.47 3.98
C VAL A 93 5.07 6.44 2.80
N ASP A 94 6.19 7.13 2.65
CA ASP A 94 6.35 8.15 1.60
C ASP A 94 6.38 7.52 0.19
N LYS A 95 7.00 6.35 0.04
CA LYS A 95 6.91 5.55 -1.20
C LYS A 95 5.48 5.11 -1.49
N THR A 96 4.72 4.70 -0.48
CA THR A 96 3.31 4.32 -0.64
C THR A 96 2.44 5.53 -1.02
N LYS A 97 2.69 6.71 -0.44
CA LYS A 97 2.01 7.95 -0.86
C LYS A 97 2.27 8.26 -2.33
N GLN A 98 3.50 8.09 -2.79
CA GLN A 98 3.84 8.29 -4.20
C GLN A 98 3.16 7.25 -5.09
N LEU A 99 3.21 5.98 -4.73
CA LEU A 99 2.53 4.89 -5.43
C LEU A 99 1.01 5.13 -5.56
N ILE A 100 0.34 5.59 -4.51
CA ILE A 100 -1.10 5.93 -4.56
C ILE A 100 -1.38 7.08 -5.53
N LYS A 101 -0.50 8.08 -5.59
CA LYS A 101 -0.65 9.18 -6.58
C LYS A 101 -0.53 8.64 -8.01
N ASP A 102 0.39 7.72 -8.25
CA ASP A 102 0.64 7.18 -9.58
C ASP A 102 -0.45 6.19 -10.01
N LEU A 103 -0.84 5.26 -9.13
CA LEU A 103 -2.02 4.41 -9.32
C LEU A 103 -3.29 5.24 -9.55
N GLY A 104 -3.47 6.35 -8.82
CA GLY A 104 -4.65 7.20 -8.98
C GLY A 104 -4.78 7.91 -10.32
N LYS A 105 -3.70 7.98 -11.12
CA LYS A 105 -3.71 8.51 -12.50
C LYS A 105 -4.09 7.44 -13.53
N VAL A 106 -3.89 6.16 -13.21
CA VAL A 106 -3.99 5.04 -14.16
C VAL A 106 -5.12 4.06 -13.84
N LEU A 107 -5.63 4.06 -12.61
CA LEU A 107 -6.82 3.33 -12.15
C LEU A 107 -8.03 4.28 -12.02
#